data_AF-A0A5P3AVJ7-F1
#
_entry.id   AF-A0A5P3AVJ7-F1
#
_cell.length_a   1.000
_cell.length_b   1.000
_cell.length_c   1.000
_cell.angle_alpha   90.00
_cell.angle_beta   90.00
_cell.angle_gamma   90.00
#
_symmetry.space_group_name_H-M   'P 1'
#
loop_
_entity.id
_entity.type
_entity.pdbx_description
1 polymer ?
#
loop_
_entity_poly.entity_id
_entity_poly.type
_entity_poly.pdbx_seq_one_letter_code
_entity_poly.pdbx_strand_id
1 'polypeptide(L)' 'MALDGKVMVEARYQEVDIENNGTVHLTVIPGKVKTVKL' A
#
# COMPACT_ATOMS: atom_id res chain seq x y z
N MET A 1 -21.19 -22.49 -1.88
CA MET A 1 -20.47 -21.38 -1.24
C MET A 1 -19.44 -20.89 -2.25
N ALA A 2 -19.69 -19.75 -2.89
CA ALA A 2 -18.69 -19.15 -3.77
C ALA A 2 -17.70 -18.39 -2.87
N LEU A 3 -16.45 -18.84 -2.78
CA LEU A 3 -15.39 -17.94 -2.38
C LEU A 3 -15.21 -16.97 -3.56
N ASP A 4 -15.70 -15.75 -3.41
CA ASP A 4 -15.25 -14.62 -4.22
C ASP A 4 -13.74 -14.54 -4.06
N GLY A 5 -13.02 -15.16 -4.99
CA GLY A 5 -11.58 -15.38 -4.96
C GLY A 5 -10.82 -14.07 -5.09
N LYS A 6 -10.85 -13.24 -4.05
CA LYS A 6 -10.01 -12.06 -3.95
C LYS A 6 -8.61 -12.55 -3.56
N VAL A 7 -7.74 -12.65 -4.56
CA VAL A 7 -6.30 -12.84 -4.32
C VAL A 7 -5.83 -11.67 -3.47
N MET A 8 -5.52 -11.93 -2.19
CA MET A 8 -4.88 -10.98 -1.30
C MET A 8 -3.38 -11.21 -1.41
N VAL A 9 -2.72 -10.42 -2.24
CA VAL A 9 -1.25 -10.33 -2.24
C VAL A 9 -0.87 -9.39 -1.10
N GLU A 10 -0.16 -9.90 -0.09
CA GLU A 10 0.57 -9.05 0.86
C GLU A 10 1.77 -8.45 0.12
N ALA A 11 1.51 -7.41 -0.66
CA ALA A 11 2.54 -6.73 -1.42
C ALA A 11 3.43 -5.99 -0.42
N ARG A 12 4.71 -6.37 -0.34
CA ARG A 12 5.71 -5.56 0.35
C ARG A 12 5.83 -4.25 -0.41
N TYR A 13 5.81 -3.14 0.33
CA TYR A 13 6.10 -1.85 -0.25
C TYR A 13 7.59 -1.80 -0.60
N GLN A 14 7.89 -1.35 -1.81
CA GLN A 14 9.26 -1.13 -2.26
C GLN A 14 9.85 0.11 -1.59
N GLU A 15 9.01 1.12 -1.33
CA GLU A 15 9.40 2.38 -0.69
C GLU A 15 8.30 2.86 0.27
N VAL A 16 8.74 3.49 1.35
CA VAL A 16 7.89 4.06 2.39
C VAL A 16 8.44 5.42 2.78
N ASP A 17 7.70 6.48 2.47
CA ASP A 17 7.99 7.84 2.88
C ASP A 17 7.02 8.29 3.96
N ILE A 18 7.55 8.79 5.08
CA ILE A 18 6.76 9.28 6.20
C ILE A 18 6.97 10.78 6.33
N GLU A 19 5.90 11.53 6.15
CA GLU A 19 5.89 12.98 6.36
C GLU A 19 5.64 13.30 7.84
N ASN A 20 6.18 14.43 8.30
CA ASN A 20 6.01 14.90 9.69
C ASN A 20 4.55 15.24 10.06
N ASN A 21 3.65 15.32 9.09
CA ASN A 21 2.21 15.55 9.28
C ASN A 21 1.42 14.23 9.52
N GLY A 22 2.11 13.09 9.61
CA GLY A 22 1.50 11.77 9.79
C GLY A 22 1.01 11.13 8.48
N THR A 23 1.32 11.69 7.32
CA THR A 23 1.02 11.10 6.02
C THR A 23 2.12 10.13 5.62
N VAL A 24 1.73 8.96 5.11
CA VAL A 24 2.63 7.93 4.63
C VAL A 24 2.34 7.64 3.18
N HIS A 25 3.37 7.68 2.34
CA HIS A 25 3.31 7.29 0.94
C HIS A 25 3.94 5.91 0.79
N LEU A 26 3.15 4.96 0.30
CA LEU A 26 3.51 3.56 0.19
C LEU A 26 3.60 3.18 -1.29
N THR A 27 4.81 2.91 -1.79
CA THR A 27 5.02 2.53 -3.18
C THR A 27 5.01 1.02 -3.30
N VAL A 28 4.00 0.45 -3.97
CA VAL A 28 3.88 -1.01 -4.17
C VAL A 28 4.72 -1.45 -5.37
N ILE A 29 4.66 -0.67 -6.45
CA ILE A 29 5.49 -0.76 -7.64
C ILE A 29 5.81 0.65 -8.12
N PRO A 30 6.92 0.87 -8.85
CA PRO A 30 7.25 2.20 -9.38
C PRO A 30 6.04 2.83 -10.09
N GLY A 31 5.68 4.05 -9.70
CA GLY A 31 4.52 4.77 -10.24
C GLY A 31 3.16 4.41 -9.65
N LYS A 32 3.04 3.39 -8.79
CA LYS A 32 1.82 3.14 -8.00
C LYS A 32 2.07 3.39 -6.52
N VAL A 33 1.67 4.60 -6.11
CA VAL A 33 1.75 5.08 -4.73
C VAL A 33 0.37 5.00 -4.09
N LYS A 34 0.33 4.56 -2.83
CA LYS A 34 -0.85 4.59 -1.97
C LYS A 34 -0.58 5.49 -0.78
N THR A 35 -1.40 6.52 -0.60
CA THR A 35 -1.30 7.42 0.55
C THR A 35 -2.19 6.94 1.69
N VAL A 36 -1.65 6.88 2.90
CA VAL A 36 -2.38 6.58 4.12
C VAL A 36 -2.02 7.59 5.20
N LYS A 37 -2.88 7.72 6.22
CA LYS A 37 -2.61 8.55 7.39
C LYS A 37 -2.39 7.64 8.59
N LEU A 38 -1.35 7.92 9.37
CA LEU A 38 -1.08 7.26 10.65
C LEU A 38 -2.07 7.71 11.73
#